data_AF-A0A450VTS2-F1
#
_entry.id   AF-A0A450VTS2-F1
#
_cell.length_a   1.000
_cell.length_b   1.000
_cell.length_c   1.000
_cell.angle_alpha   90.00
_cell.angle_beta   90.00
_cell.angle_gamma   90.00
#
_symmetry.space_group_name_H-M   'P 1'
#
loop_
_entity.id
_entity.type
_entity.pdbx_description
1 polymer ?
#
loop_
_entity_poly.entity_id
_entity_poly.type
_entity_poly.pdbx_seq_one_letter_code
_entity_poly.pdbx_strand_id
1 'polypeptide(L)' 'PQTNGICERFHKTILQEFYQVAFGKNLYTDLESLQRDLDEWVMYYNEQRTHQGKMCSGRTPLVTLEDGKQIWEEKFVG' A
#
# COMPACT_ATOMS: atom_id res chain seq x y z
N PRO A 1 7.56 20.90 0.25
CA PRO A 1 6.35 20.45 0.99
C PRO A 1 5.60 19.37 0.19
N GLN A 2 5.99 18.10 0.23
CA GLN A 2 5.39 17.16 -0.74
C GLN A 2 5.61 15.68 -0.46
N THR A 3 4.88 15.11 0.51
CA THR A 3 4.77 13.64 0.60
C THR A 3 3.49 13.13 1.26
N ASN A 4 2.49 13.98 1.56
CA ASN A 4 1.25 13.49 2.17
C ASN A 4 0.26 12.88 1.17
N GLY A 5 0.30 13.26 -0.12
CA GLY A 5 -0.76 12.88 -1.05
C GLY A 5 -0.91 11.38 -1.33
N ILE A 6 0.19 10.61 -1.31
CA ILE A 6 0.13 9.14 -1.42
C ILE A 6 -0.34 8.52 -0.12
N CYS A 7 0.20 8.97 1.01
CA CYS A 7 -0.15 8.45 2.33
C CYS A 7 -1.63 8.70 2.66
N GLU A 8 -2.13 9.91 2.43
CA GLU A 8 -3.53 10.27 2.59
C GLU A 8 -4.45 9.46 1.67
N ARG A 9 -4.02 9.21 0.42
CA ARG A 9 -4.78 8.37 -0.51
C ARG A 9 -4.81 6.92 -0.03
N PHE A 10 -3.68 6.37 0.41
CA PHE A 10 -3.61 5.03 0.98
C PHE A 10 -4.52 4.89 2.20
N HIS A 11 -4.48 5.83 3.15
CA HIS A 11 -5.36 5.82 4.33
C HIS A 11 -6.84 5.85 3.97
N LYS A 12 -7.24 6.63 2.95
CA LYS A 12 -8.61 6.59 2.44
C LYS A 12 -8.93 5.24 1.80
N THR A 13 -8.02 4.70 1.00
CA THR A 13 -8.20 3.42 0.30
C THR A 13 -8.33 2.26 1.27
N ILE A 14 -7.44 2.12 2.26
CA ILE A 14 -7.51 1.02 3.24
C ILE A 14 -8.76 1.12 4.12
N LEU A 15 -9.22 2.33 4.45
CA LEU A 15 -10.48 2.53 5.16
C LEU A 15 -11.67 2.02 4.34
N GLN A 16 -11.78 2.40 3.07
CA GLN A 16 -12.93 2.06 2.21
C GLN A 16 -12.90 0.61 1.73
N GLU A 17 -11.75 0.12 1.31
CA GLU A 17 -11.62 -1.17 0.63
C GLU A 17 -11.33 -2.33 1.59
N PHE A 18 -10.68 -2.06 2.73
CA PHE A 18 -10.42 -3.09 3.75
C PHE A 18 -11.34 -2.92 4.96
N TYR A 19 -11.15 -1.90 5.80
CA TYR A 19 -11.78 -1.87 7.12
C TYR A 19 -13.32 -1.86 7.07
N GLN A 20 -13.93 -1.04 6.21
CA GLN A 20 -15.40 -1.03 6.07
C GLN A 20 -15.95 -2.37 5.58
N VAL A 21 -15.22 -3.06 4.71
CA VAL A 21 -15.62 -4.36 4.16
C VAL A 21 -15.41 -5.47 5.19
N ALA A 22 -14.26 -5.49 5.84
CA ALA A 22 -13.88 -6.47 6.86
C ALA A 22 -14.87 -6.44 8.03
N PHE A 23 -15.10 -5.27 8.64
CA PHE A 23 -16.04 -5.14 9.75
C PHE A 23 -17.51 -5.25 9.34
N GLY A 24 -17.83 -5.11 8.05
CA GLY A 24 -19.17 -5.34 7.52
C GLY A 24 -19.49 -6.81 7.23
N LYS A 25 -18.47 -7.64 6.96
CA LYS A 25 -18.65 -9.04 6.55
C LYS A 25 -18.27 -10.05 7.63
N ASN A 26 -17.32 -9.71 8.49
CA ASN A 26 -16.72 -10.61 9.47
C ASN A 26 -16.91 -10.06 10.88
N LEU A 27 -17.12 -10.95 11.84
CA LEU A 27 -17.04 -10.64 13.26
C LEU A 27 -15.67 -11.10 13.78
N TYR A 28 -14.77 -10.15 14.02
CA TYR A 28 -13.46 -10.43 14.60
C TYR A 28 -13.58 -10.50 16.13
N THR A 29 -13.19 -11.63 16.71
CA THR A 29 -13.22 -11.88 18.16
C THR A 29 -11.91 -11.56 18.87
N ASP A 30 -10.83 -11.41 18.09
CA ASP A 30 -9.48 -11.18 18.54
C ASP A 30 -8.74 -10.32 17.51
N LEU A 31 -7.64 -9.71 17.95
CA LEU A 31 -6.85 -8.82 17.10
C LEU A 31 -6.03 -9.59 16.05
N GLU A 32 -5.64 -10.83 16.35
CA GLU A 32 -4.76 -11.65 15.50
C GLU A 32 -5.44 -12.02 14.18
N SER A 33 -6.73 -12.37 14.24
CA SER A 33 -7.55 -12.64 13.07
C SER A 33 -7.72 -11.41 12.17
N LEU A 34 -7.94 -10.22 12.74
CA LEU A 34 -7.98 -8.97 11.99
C LEU A 34 -6.62 -8.65 11.37
N GLN A 35 -5.53 -8.85 12.11
CA GLN A 35 -4.18 -8.57 11.65
C GLN A 35 -3.80 -9.45 10.45
N ARG A 36 -4.15 -10.75 10.48
CA ARG A 36 -3.89 -11.66 9.35
C ARG A 36 -4.58 -11.19 8.07
N ASP A 37 -5.87 -10.86 8.14
CA ASP A 37 -6.62 -10.38 6.98
C ASP A 37 -6.06 -9.05 6.46
N LEU A 38 -5.61 -8.18 7.37
CA LEU A 38 -4.97 -6.92 7.05
C LEU A 38 -3.63 -7.13 6.33
N ASP A 39 -2.79 -8.03 6.82
CA ASP A 39 -1.48 -8.35 6.24
C ASP A 39 -1.64 -8.88 4.82
N GLU A 40 -2.58 -9.82 4.60
CA GLU A 40 -2.90 -10.35 3.28
C GLU A 40 -3.37 -9.23 2.32
N TRP A 41 -4.24 -8.34 2.79
CA TRP A 41 -4.72 -7.21 1.98
C TRP A 41 -3.59 -6.22 1.64
N VAL A 42 -2.71 -5.92 2.59
CA VAL A 42 -1.56 -5.02 2.39
C VAL A 42 -0.55 -5.63 1.43
N MET A 43 -0.28 -6.93 1.51
CA MET A 43 0.55 -7.64 0.54
C MET A 43 -0.04 -7.51 -0.87
N TYR A 44 -1.33 -7.80 -1.04
CA TYR A 44 -2.01 -7.63 -2.33
C TYR A 44 -1.88 -6.18 -2.85
N TYR A 45 -2.12 -5.19 -1.99
CA TYR A 45 -2.02 -3.78 -2.36
C TYR A 45 -0.61 -3.40 -2.84
N ASN A 46 0.43 -3.86 -2.13
CA ASN A 46 1.81 -3.48 -2.41
C ASN A 46 2.45 -4.26 -3.57
N GLU A 47 2.06 -5.52 -3.77
CA GLU A 47 2.78 -6.44 -4.66
C GLU A 47 2.00 -6.79 -5.92
N GLN A 48 0.67 -6.72 -5.89
CA GLN A 48 -0.17 -7.19 -6.98
C GLN A 48 -1.01 -6.08 -7.62
N ARG A 49 -1.43 -5.07 -6.84
CA ARG A 49 -2.24 -3.98 -7.35
C ARG A 49 -1.40 -2.95 -8.13
N THR A 50 -1.66 -2.84 -9.42
CA THR A 50 -1.08 -1.78 -10.26
C THR A 50 -1.78 -0.43 -10.04
N HIS A 51 -1.02 0.66 -9.95
CA HIS A 51 -1.58 2.01 -9.83
C HIS A 51 -1.21 2.88 -11.03
N GLN A 52 -2.22 3.44 -11.70
CA GLN A 52 -2.03 4.33 -12.86
C GLN A 52 -1.65 5.78 -12.51
N GLY A 53 -1.48 6.11 -11.23
CA GLY A 53 -1.08 7.45 -10.81
C GLY A 53 0.37 7.78 -11.22
N LYS A 54 0.69 9.08 -11.38
CA LYS A 54 1.99 9.60 -11.84
C LYS A 54 3.22 8.95 -11.19
N MET A 55 3.12 8.53 -9.93
CA MET A 55 4.24 7.96 -9.18
C MET A 55 4.49 6.49 -9.55
N CYS A 56 3.42 5.71 -9.73
CA CYS A 56 3.53 4.27 -10.00
C CYS A 56 3.46 3.94 -11.49
N SER A 57 2.78 4.74 -12.31
CA SER A 57 2.76 4.62 -13.78
C SER A 57 2.39 3.23 -14.29
N GLY A 58 1.40 2.59 -13.66
CA GLY A 58 0.96 1.23 -13.98
C GLY A 58 1.73 0.13 -13.27
N ARG A 59 2.76 0.46 -12.48
CA ARG A 59 3.49 -0.49 -11.62
C ARG A 59 2.81 -0.61 -10.26
N THR A 60 3.26 -1.59 -9.49
CA THR A 60 2.86 -1.78 -8.09
C THR A 60 3.64 -0.84 -7.18
N PRO A 61 3.16 -0.58 -5.94
CA PRO A 61 3.90 0.23 -4.98
C PRO A 61 5.30 -0.31 -4.69
N LEU A 62 5.46 -1.63 -4.59
CA LEU A 62 6.75 -2.26 -4.32
C LEU A 62 7.76 -1.99 -5.44
N VAL A 63 7.39 -2.25 -6.71
CA VAL A 63 8.29 -1.99 -7.85
C VAL A 63 8.66 -0.51 -7.92
N THR A 64 7.71 0.39 -7.65
CA THR A 64 7.96 1.83 -7.61
C THR A 64 8.98 2.21 -6.54
N LEU A 65 8.95 1.55 -5.38
CA LEU A 65 9.89 1.76 -4.29
C LEU A 65 11.29 1.25 -4.64
N GLU A 66 11.39 0.06 -5.23
CA GLU A 66 12.67 -0.55 -5.64
C GLU A 66 13.39 0.31 -6.69
N ASP A 67 12.68 0.75 -7.73
CA ASP A 67 13.23 1.66 -8.74
C ASP A 67 13.70 2.99 -8.11
N GLY A 68 12.96 3.48 -7.12
CA GLY A 68 13.34 4.67 -6.37
C GLY A 68 14.62 4.51 -5.55
N LYS A 69 14.84 3.32 -4.96
CA LYS A 69 16.08 2.99 -4.22
C LYS A 69 17.27 2.96 -5.15
N GLN A 70 17.15 2.30 -6.31
CA GLN A 70 18.24 2.23 -7.29
C GLN A 70 18.66 3.64 -7.76
N ILE A 71 17.71 4.50 -8.10
CA ILE A 71 17.99 5.90 -8.50
C ILE A 71 18.70 6.67 -7.38
N TRP A 72 18.37 6.40 -6.11
CA TRP A 72 19.03 7.03 -4.98
C TRP A 72 20.47 6.52 -4.83
N GLU A 73 20.69 5.21 -4.90
CA GLU A 73 22.03 4.61 -4.82
C GLU A 73 22.95 5.16 -5.92
N GLU A 74 22.46 5.23 -7.16
CA GLU A 74 23.19 5.81 -8.30
C GLU A 74 23.58 7.28 -8.09
N LYS A 75 22.81 8.04 -7.32
CA LYS A 75 23.05 9.48 -7.10
C LYS A 75 23.93 9.80 -5.90
N PHE A 76 23.95 8.94 -4.88
CA PHE A 76 24.52 9.27 -3.57
C PHE A 76 25.62 8.31 -3.10
N VAL A 77 25.73 7.12 -3.71
CA VAL A 77 26.75 6.11 -3.37
C VAL A 77 27.80 5.97 -4.48
N GLY A 78 27.45 6.34 -5.72
CA GLY A 78 28.36 6.39 -6.88
C GLY A 78 29.25 7.62 -6.96
#